data_AF-A0A1C6F1T0-F1
#
_entry.id   AF-A0A1C6F1T0-F1
#
_cell.length_a   1.000
_cell.length_b   1.000
_cell.length_c   1.000
_cell.angle_alpha   90.00
_cell.angle_beta   90.00
_cell.angle_gamma   90.00
#
_symmetry.space_group_name_H-M   'P 1'
#
loop_
_entity.id
_entity.type
_entity.pdbx_description
1 polymer ?
#
loop_
_entity_poly.entity_id
_entity_poly.type
_entity_poly.pdbx_seq_one_letter_code
_entity_poly.pdbx_strand_id
1 'polypeptide(L)'
;MELNEMEKKMLFQAEGDCQAKVLNELYMTVRYSNNSELREAAESLMAKVRVLSDRECMDLVRDIQKNYRLPHPPRTIGERIAEARQQSGAEKLKGHDIMGLERFDPEVKHMIVFDVLSYDSPVGDKGDKMRLFLTEAGYQKFLESQERGEVKLKNHAKVSGGHLHYDRRDRAL
;
A
#
# COMPACT_ATOMS: atom_id res chain seq x y z
N MET A 1 -21.45 -9.90 -4.82
CA MET A 1 -21.50 -9.94 -3.34
C MET A 1 -21.85 -8.54 -2.85
N GLU A 2 -22.77 -8.41 -1.90
CA GLU A 2 -23.16 -7.11 -1.36
C GLU A 2 -22.31 -6.72 -0.14
N LEU A 3 -21.83 -5.47 -0.13
CA LEU A 3 -21.10 -4.86 0.98
C LEU A 3 -21.98 -3.81 1.65
N ASN A 4 -21.99 -3.80 2.98
CA ASN A 4 -22.60 -2.73 3.76
C ASN A 4 -21.67 -1.49 3.82
N GLU A 5 -22.17 -0.38 4.35
CA GLU A 5 -21.42 0.88 4.37
C GLU A 5 -20.10 0.82 5.17
N MET A 6 -20.07 0.07 6.26
CA MET A 6 -18.87 -0.06 7.09
C MET A 6 -17.80 -0.90 6.39
N GLU A 7 -18.20 -1.95 5.69
CA GLU A 7 -17.32 -2.80 4.88
C GLU A 7 -16.75 -2.03 3.68
N LYS A 8 -17.58 -1.26 2.96
CA LYS A 8 -17.11 -0.39 1.88
C LYS A 8 -16.09 0.61 2.40
N LYS A 9 -16.36 1.24 3.54
CA LYS A 9 -15.45 2.20 4.17
C LYS A 9 -14.13 1.55 4.63
N MET A 10 -14.14 0.29 5.05
CA MET A 10 -12.90 -0.45 5.35
C MET A 10 -12.08 -0.70 4.09
N LEU A 11 -12.68 -1.22 3.01
CA LEU A 11 -11.97 -1.45 1.74
C LEU A 11 -11.50 -0.14 1.09
N PHE A 12 -12.26 0.94 1.25
CA PHE A 12 -11.88 2.28 0.80
C PHE A 12 -10.56 2.74 1.43
N GLN A 13 -10.31 2.38 2.69
CA GLN A 13 -9.10 2.74 3.43
C GLN A 13 -8.00 1.65 3.39
N ALA A 14 -8.22 0.53 2.68
CA ALA A 14 -7.30 -0.60 2.72
C ALA A 14 -5.94 -0.31 2.06
N GLU A 15 -4.86 -0.65 2.75
CA GLU A 15 -3.48 -0.44 2.29
C GLU A 15 -2.85 -1.69 1.67
N GLY A 16 -3.43 -2.87 1.90
CA GLY A 16 -2.97 -4.14 1.33
C GLY A 16 -2.92 -4.13 -0.20
N ASP A 17 -1.85 -4.69 -0.75
CA ASP A 17 -1.61 -4.84 -2.19
C ASP A 17 -1.90 -6.25 -2.73
N CYS A 18 -2.30 -7.17 -1.83
CA CYS A 18 -2.79 -8.51 -2.12
C CYS A 18 -3.86 -8.90 -1.08
N GLN A 19 -4.65 -9.91 -1.38
CA GLN A 19 -5.73 -10.42 -0.52
C GLN A 19 -5.21 -10.79 0.87
N ALA A 20 -4.04 -11.42 0.97
CA ALA A 20 -3.47 -11.82 2.25
C ALA A 20 -3.22 -10.62 3.17
N LYS A 21 -2.73 -9.50 2.64
CA LYS A 21 -2.53 -8.27 3.42
C LYS A 21 -3.85 -7.61 3.81
N VAL A 22 -4.83 -7.58 2.91
CA VAL A 22 -6.18 -7.07 3.23
C VAL A 22 -6.82 -7.90 4.36
N LEU A 23 -6.75 -9.23 4.29
CA LEU A 23 -7.24 -10.12 5.35
C LEU A 23 -6.50 -9.89 6.66
N ASN A 24 -5.19 -9.64 6.62
CA ASN A 24 -4.42 -9.32 7.82
C ASN A 24 -4.84 -7.98 8.45
N GLU A 25 -5.06 -6.92 7.65
CA GLU A 25 -5.57 -5.63 8.15
C GLU A 25 -6.94 -5.77 8.84
N LEU A 26 -7.85 -6.52 8.21
CA LEU A 26 -9.15 -6.81 8.79
C LEU A 26 -9.01 -7.62 10.08
N TYR A 27 -8.15 -8.64 10.09
CA TYR A 27 -7.87 -9.44 11.28
C TYR A 27 -7.35 -8.58 12.44
N MET A 28 -6.43 -7.65 12.17
CA MET A 28 -5.94 -6.70 13.18
C MET A 28 -7.08 -5.82 13.72
N THR A 29 -8.00 -5.38 12.86
CA THR A 29 -9.20 -4.63 13.28
C THR A 29 -10.07 -5.45 14.21
N VAL A 30 -10.33 -6.71 13.88
CA VAL A 30 -11.10 -7.65 14.74
C VAL A 30 -10.43 -7.83 16.10
N ARG A 31 -9.10 -7.95 16.12
CA ARG A 31 -8.33 -8.27 17.33
C ARG A 31 -8.19 -7.08 18.28
N TYR A 32 -8.05 -5.86 17.75
CA TYR A 32 -7.64 -4.70 18.55
C TYR A 32 -8.68 -3.57 18.65
N SER A 33 -9.76 -3.60 17.86
CA SER A 33 -10.83 -2.61 17.99
C SER A 33 -11.62 -2.82 19.28
N ASN A 34 -11.88 -1.73 20.01
CA ASN A 34 -12.79 -1.73 21.16
C ASN A 34 -14.27 -1.52 20.77
N ASN A 35 -14.56 -1.33 19.48
CA ASN A 35 -15.91 -1.12 18.97
C ASN A 35 -16.48 -2.42 18.37
N SER A 36 -17.58 -2.93 18.95
CA SER A 36 -18.21 -4.20 18.54
C SER A 36 -18.70 -4.17 17.10
N GLU A 37 -19.39 -3.11 16.68
CA GLU A 37 -19.93 -2.99 15.33
C GLU A 37 -18.81 -3.02 14.28
N LEU A 38 -17.68 -2.34 14.56
CA LEU A 38 -16.51 -2.38 13.69
C LEU A 38 -15.89 -3.79 13.62
N ARG A 39 -15.87 -4.53 14.72
CA ARG A 39 -15.37 -5.91 14.72
C ARG A 39 -16.26 -6.83 13.91
N GLU A 40 -17.57 -6.77 14.11
CA GLU A 40 -18.55 -7.57 13.38
C GLU A 40 -18.53 -7.28 11.87
N ALA A 41 -18.43 -6.00 11.49
CA ALA A 41 -18.25 -5.61 10.09
C ALA A 41 -16.94 -6.16 9.50
N ALA A 42 -15.83 -6.11 10.24
CA ALA A 42 -14.56 -6.66 9.78
C ALA A 42 -14.60 -8.19 9.65
N GLU A 43 -15.21 -8.91 10.61
CA GLU A 43 -15.40 -10.36 10.54
C GLU A 43 -16.27 -10.77 9.34
N SER A 44 -17.37 -10.05 9.10
CA SER A 44 -18.23 -10.27 7.94
C SER A 44 -17.47 -10.06 6.64
N LEU A 45 -16.71 -8.96 6.55
CA LEU A 45 -15.90 -8.64 5.38
C LEU A 45 -14.79 -9.68 5.16
N MET A 46 -14.15 -10.18 6.21
CA MET A 46 -13.14 -11.23 6.10
C MET A 46 -13.73 -12.51 5.49
N ALA A 47 -14.92 -12.93 5.93
CA ALA A 47 -15.58 -14.12 5.38
C ALA A 47 -15.89 -13.95 3.88
N LYS A 48 -16.35 -12.75 3.51
CA LYS A 48 -16.63 -12.32 2.14
C LYS A 48 -15.40 -12.27 1.24
N VAL A 49 -14.30 -11.73 1.74
CA VAL A 49 -13.05 -11.60 0.99
C VAL A 49 -12.34 -12.95 0.86
N ARG A 50 -12.41 -13.83 1.86
CA ARG A 50 -11.68 -15.11 1.90
C ARG A 50 -12.09 -16.08 0.80
N VAL A 51 -13.32 -15.99 0.29
CA VAL A 51 -13.81 -16.86 -0.81
C VAL A 51 -13.38 -16.38 -2.19
N LEU A 52 -12.83 -15.17 -2.31
CA LEU A 52 -12.34 -14.61 -3.57
C LEU A 52 -10.94 -15.13 -3.87
N SER A 53 -10.54 -15.14 -5.13
CA SER A 53 -9.13 -15.19 -5.50
C SER A 53 -8.44 -13.85 -5.18
N ASP A 54 -7.10 -13.85 -5.16
CA ASP A 54 -6.33 -12.61 -4.98
C ASP A 54 -6.74 -11.51 -5.97
N ARG A 55 -6.87 -11.88 -7.25
CA ARG A 55 -7.29 -10.97 -8.33
C ARG A 55 -8.68 -10.38 -8.07
N GLU A 56 -9.66 -11.23 -7.76
CA GLU A 56 -11.03 -10.78 -7.52
C GLU A 56 -11.13 -9.88 -6.27
N CYS A 57 -10.39 -10.20 -5.21
CA CYS A 57 -10.28 -9.35 -4.03
C CYS A 57 -9.72 -7.98 -4.38
N MET A 58 -8.60 -7.94 -5.11
CA MET A 58 -7.96 -6.68 -5.46
C MET A 58 -8.78 -5.86 -6.47
N ASP A 59 -9.51 -6.50 -7.38
CA ASP A 59 -10.45 -5.81 -8.27
C ASP A 59 -11.61 -5.18 -7.49
N LEU A 60 -12.15 -5.88 -6.47
CA LEU A 60 -13.14 -5.31 -5.56
C LEU A 60 -12.59 -4.10 -4.77
N VAL A 61 -11.39 -4.21 -4.22
CA VAL A 61 -10.75 -3.10 -3.49
C VAL A 61 -10.58 -1.88 -4.41
N ARG A 62 -10.07 -2.08 -5.64
CA ARG A 62 -9.90 -1.00 -6.62
C ARG A 62 -11.23 -0.36 -7.01
N ASP A 63 -12.27 -1.15 -7.21
CA ASP A 63 -13.61 -0.66 -7.52
C ASP A 63 -14.14 0.26 -6.41
N ILE A 64 -14.07 -0.20 -5.15
CA ILE A 64 -14.46 0.60 -3.99
C ILE A 64 -13.60 1.87 -3.89
N GLN A 65 -12.29 1.76 -3.99
CA GLN A 65 -11.38 2.92 -3.92
C GLN A 65 -11.64 3.95 -5.02
N LYS A 66 -12.16 3.54 -6.18
CA LYS A 66 -12.49 4.43 -7.29
C LYS A 66 -13.88 5.05 -7.15
N ASN A 67 -14.87 4.23 -6.78
CA ASN A 67 -16.29 4.57 -6.94
C ASN A 67 -16.99 4.96 -5.63
N TYR A 68 -16.52 4.47 -4.48
CA TYR A 68 -17.10 4.82 -3.19
C TYR A 68 -16.79 6.27 -2.83
N ARG A 69 -17.73 6.93 -2.17
CA ARG A 69 -17.58 8.27 -1.58
C ARG A 69 -18.07 8.20 -0.14
N LEU A 70 -17.32 8.79 0.77
CA LEU A 70 -17.74 8.88 2.16
C LEU A 70 -19.05 9.67 2.24
N PRO A 71 -20.02 9.23 3.06
CA PRO A 71 -21.30 9.96 3.22
C PRO A 71 -21.14 11.25 4.04
N HIS A 72 -19.95 11.52 4.55
CA HIS A 72 -19.59 12.68 5.35
C HIS A 72 -18.16 13.13 5.01
N PRO A 73 -17.79 14.38 5.32
CA PRO A 73 -16.40 14.82 5.22
C PRO A 73 -15.46 13.90 6.04
N PRO A 74 -14.20 13.68 5.60
CA PRO A 74 -13.29 12.75 6.26
C PRO A 74 -12.92 13.24 7.66
N ARG A 75 -13.08 12.35 8.64
CA ARG A 75 -12.91 12.61 10.08
C ARG A 75 -11.63 11.97 10.62
N THR A 76 -11.22 10.81 10.09
CA THR A 76 -10.00 10.12 10.52
C THR A 76 -8.83 10.40 9.58
N ILE A 77 -7.60 10.10 10.03
CA ILE A 77 -6.41 10.19 9.16
C ILE A 77 -6.52 9.21 7.98
N GLY A 78 -7.00 7.97 8.22
CA GLY A 78 -7.20 6.98 7.16
C GLY A 78 -8.19 7.45 6.08
N GLU A 79 -9.31 8.06 6.49
CA GLU A 79 -10.29 8.63 5.55
C GLU A 79 -9.70 9.78 4.74
N ARG A 80 -8.91 10.67 5.36
CA ARG A 80 -8.25 11.78 4.67
C ARG A 80 -7.23 11.29 3.66
N ILE A 81 -6.46 10.27 4.00
CA ILE A 81 -5.48 9.64 3.11
C ILE A 81 -6.20 8.98 1.92
N ALA A 82 -7.26 8.20 2.18
CA ALA A 82 -8.02 7.53 1.14
C ALA A 82 -8.69 8.53 0.18
N GLU A 83 -9.28 9.60 0.71
CA GLU A 83 -9.88 10.68 -0.11
C GLU A 83 -8.81 11.41 -0.93
N ALA A 84 -7.69 11.81 -0.31
CA ALA A 84 -6.60 12.47 -1.02
C ALA A 84 -6.03 11.58 -2.14
N ARG A 85 -5.87 10.27 -1.90
CA ARG A 85 -5.44 9.31 -2.92
C ARG A 85 -6.44 9.27 -4.08
N GLN A 86 -7.73 9.12 -3.78
CA GLN A 86 -8.78 9.10 -4.78
C GLN A 86 -8.81 10.40 -5.62
N GLN A 87 -8.63 11.56 -4.99
CA GLN A 87 -8.59 12.86 -5.68
C GLN A 87 -7.33 13.04 -6.54
N SER A 88 -6.17 12.60 -6.05
CA SER A 88 -4.90 12.70 -6.77
C SER A 88 -4.86 11.84 -8.02
N GLY A 89 -5.62 10.73 -8.04
CA GLY A 89 -5.51 9.71 -9.08
C GLY A 89 -4.16 8.99 -9.10
N ALA A 90 -3.31 9.22 -8.09
CA ALA A 90 -1.99 8.61 -8.01
C ALA A 90 -2.11 7.08 -7.90
N GLU A 91 -1.27 6.39 -8.65
CA GLU A 91 -1.19 4.94 -8.62
C GLU A 91 -0.79 4.45 -7.22
N LYS A 92 -1.52 3.46 -6.70
CA LYS A 92 -1.14 2.80 -5.44
C LYS A 92 0.06 1.91 -5.69
N LEU A 93 1.21 2.29 -5.13
CA LEU A 93 2.45 1.53 -5.19
C LEU A 93 2.37 0.30 -4.27
N LYS A 94 2.88 -0.84 -4.73
CA LYS A 94 3.08 -2.03 -3.88
C LYS A 94 4.27 -1.86 -2.94
N GLY A 95 4.37 -2.71 -1.91
CA GLY A 95 5.47 -2.67 -0.93
C GLY A 95 5.08 -1.96 0.36
N HIS A 96 5.86 -0.97 0.78
CA HIS A 96 5.59 -0.21 2.00
C HIS A 96 4.44 0.79 1.82
N ASP A 97 3.54 0.84 2.78
CA ASP A 97 2.28 1.60 2.72
C ASP A 97 2.49 3.12 2.71
N ILE A 98 1.44 3.87 2.40
CA ILE A 98 1.49 5.33 2.27
C ILE A 98 1.88 6.08 3.54
N MET A 99 1.71 5.49 4.73
CA MET A 99 2.18 6.09 5.97
C MET A 99 3.72 6.11 5.98
N GLY A 100 4.34 5.09 5.39
CA GLY A 100 5.78 4.99 5.18
C GLY A 100 6.52 5.14 6.49
N LEU A 101 6.06 4.42 7.52
CA LEU A 101 6.59 4.48 8.89
C LEU A 101 8.02 3.93 8.97
N GLU A 102 8.39 3.05 8.04
CA GLU A 102 9.71 2.45 7.92
C GLU A 102 10.80 3.52 7.75
N ARG A 103 10.46 4.70 7.23
CA ARG A 103 11.43 5.81 7.07
C ARG A 103 11.98 6.35 8.39
N PHE A 104 11.33 6.05 9.52
CA PHE A 104 11.77 6.48 10.84
C PHE A 104 12.71 5.49 11.52
N ASP A 105 12.95 4.32 10.91
CA ASP A 105 14.00 3.41 11.37
C ASP A 105 15.38 4.07 11.16
N PRO A 106 16.24 4.16 12.19
CA PRO A 106 17.57 4.74 12.07
C PRO A 106 18.47 4.08 11.00
N GLU A 107 18.24 2.81 10.68
CA GLU A 107 19.02 2.07 9.68
C GLU A 107 18.58 2.37 8.24
N VAL A 108 17.36 2.88 8.03
CA VAL A 108 16.85 3.24 6.71
C VAL A 108 17.52 4.52 6.21
N LYS A 109 18.13 4.44 5.03
CA LYS A 109 18.86 5.53 4.37
C LYS A 109 18.29 5.91 3.01
N HIS A 110 17.47 5.06 2.41
CA HIS A 110 16.95 5.25 1.06
C HIS A 110 15.45 4.99 0.99
N MET A 111 14.77 5.79 0.19
CA MET A 111 13.45 5.47 -0.36
C MET A 111 13.60 5.34 -1.87
N ILE A 112 13.07 4.26 -2.42
CA ILE A 112 13.07 4.02 -3.86
C ILE A 112 11.67 3.74 -4.36
N VAL A 113 11.35 4.23 -5.55
CA VAL A 113 10.23 3.79 -6.38
C VAL A 113 10.81 3.14 -7.63
N PHE A 114 10.34 1.96 -8.00
CA PHE A 114 10.87 1.20 -9.12
C PHE A 114 9.81 0.32 -9.78
N ASP A 115 10.05 -0.04 -11.04
CA ASP A 115 9.26 -1.07 -11.74
C ASP A 115 9.99 -2.42 -11.65
N VAL A 116 9.24 -3.50 -11.48
CA VAL A 116 9.74 -4.89 -11.54
C VAL A 116 9.65 -5.40 -12.98
N LEU A 117 10.78 -5.83 -13.55
CA LEU A 117 10.90 -6.20 -14.96
C LEU A 117 11.03 -7.71 -15.20
N SER A 118 11.50 -8.48 -14.20
CA SER A 118 11.70 -9.92 -14.30
C SER A 118 10.91 -10.70 -13.26
N TYR A 119 10.58 -11.95 -13.59
CA TYR A 119 10.08 -12.95 -12.62
C TYR A 119 11.17 -13.43 -11.66
N ASP A 120 12.43 -13.21 -12.02
CA ASP A 120 13.59 -13.52 -11.16
C ASP A 120 13.87 -12.42 -10.13
N SER A 121 13.06 -11.35 -10.11
CA SER A 121 13.20 -10.29 -9.12
C SER A 121 13.01 -10.86 -7.71
N PRO A 122 13.90 -10.53 -6.75
CA PRO A 122 13.75 -11.01 -5.37
C PRO A 122 12.55 -10.38 -4.64
N VAL A 123 11.97 -9.32 -5.21
CA VAL A 123 10.85 -8.57 -4.64
C VAL A 123 9.82 -8.21 -5.71
N GLY A 124 8.54 -8.38 -5.36
CA GLY A 124 7.40 -8.07 -6.21
C GLY A 124 7.22 -9.02 -7.40
N ASP A 125 6.10 -8.85 -8.09
CA ASP A 125 5.79 -9.59 -9.31
C ASP A 125 6.15 -8.76 -10.54
N LYS A 126 6.48 -9.43 -11.65
CA LYS A 126 6.77 -8.75 -12.91
C LYS A 126 5.61 -7.82 -13.31
N GLY A 127 5.95 -6.56 -13.60
CA GLY A 127 4.99 -5.51 -13.94
C GLY A 127 4.56 -4.64 -12.76
N ASP A 128 4.92 -5.01 -11.53
CA ASP A 128 4.63 -4.20 -10.36
C ASP A 128 5.40 -2.88 -10.35
N LYS A 129 4.74 -1.83 -9.88
CA LYS A 129 5.39 -0.60 -9.44
C LYS A 129 5.42 -0.58 -7.92
N MET A 130 6.63 -0.54 -7.36
CA MET A 130 6.86 -0.70 -5.93
C MET A 130 7.49 0.53 -5.31
N ARG A 131 7.26 0.71 -4.01
CA ARG A 131 8.04 1.61 -3.16
C ARG A 131 8.57 0.88 -1.94
N LEU A 132 9.86 1.03 -1.69
CA LEU A 132 10.53 0.46 -0.52
C LEU A 132 11.36 1.51 0.20
N PHE A 133 11.50 1.29 1.51
CA PHE A 133 12.42 1.99 2.39
C PHE A 133 13.52 1.02 2.75
N LEU A 134 14.76 1.37 2.44
CA LEU A 134 15.90 0.47 2.47
C LEU A 134 17.03 1.02 3.33
N THR A 135 17.74 0.10 3.98
CA THR A 135 19.07 0.36 4.53
C THR A 135 20.09 0.54 3.39
N GLU A 136 21.30 0.98 3.71
CA GLU A 136 22.40 1.08 2.72
C GLU A 136 22.65 -0.27 2.04
N ALA A 137 22.72 -1.35 2.82
CA ALA A 137 22.92 -2.71 2.29
C ALA A 137 21.75 -3.17 1.42
N GLY A 138 20.51 -2.82 1.79
CA GLY A 138 19.32 -3.10 0.98
C GLY A 138 19.35 -2.37 -0.35
N TYR A 139 19.79 -1.10 -0.35
CA TYR A 139 19.92 -0.31 -1.56
C TYR A 139 21.03 -0.83 -2.48
N GLN A 140 22.16 -1.28 -1.92
CA GLN A 140 23.23 -1.89 -2.73
C GLN A 140 22.73 -3.14 -3.46
N LYS A 141 21.98 -4.02 -2.79
CA LYS A 141 21.35 -5.19 -3.43
C LYS A 141 20.37 -4.79 -4.53
N PHE A 142 19.60 -3.72 -4.32
CA PHE A 142 18.72 -3.18 -5.35
C PHE A 142 19.50 -2.72 -6.58
N LEU A 143 20.65 -2.05 -6.42
CA LEU A 143 21.51 -1.65 -7.53
C LEU A 143 22.02 -2.86 -8.31
N GLU A 144 22.45 -3.93 -7.63
CA GLU A 144 22.85 -5.18 -8.29
C GLU A 144 21.71 -5.82 -9.09
N SER A 145 20.48 -5.84 -8.55
CA SER A 145 19.30 -6.29 -9.29
C SER A 145 18.99 -5.41 -10.51
N GLN A 146 19.22 -4.11 -10.40
CA GLN A 146 19.06 -3.18 -11.51
C GLN A 146 20.11 -3.41 -12.61
N GLU A 147 21.37 -3.69 -12.25
CA GLU A 147 22.43 -4.05 -13.19
C GLU A 147 22.12 -5.35 -13.95
N ARG A 148 21.49 -6.32 -13.27
CA ARG A 148 20.98 -7.55 -13.92
C ARG A 148 19.72 -7.34 -14.76
N GLY A 149 19.15 -6.13 -14.76
CA GLY A 149 17.94 -5.79 -15.52
C GLY A 149 16.64 -6.34 -14.92
N GLU A 150 16.65 -6.76 -13.66
CA GLU A 150 15.48 -7.33 -12.97
C GLU A 150 14.48 -6.26 -12.55
N VAL A 151 14.97 -5.05 -12.27
CA VAL A 151 14.21 -3.90 -11.78
C VAL A 151 14.71 -2.61 -12.42
N LYS A 152 13.87 -1.58 -12.44
CA LYS A 152 14.23 -0.25 -12.96
C LYS A 152 13.80 0.85 -12.00
N LEU A 153 14.78 1.57 -11.46
CA LEU A 153 14.56 2.75 -10.62
C LEU A 153 13.78 3.82 -11.38
N LYS A 154 12.83 4.43 -10.68
CA LYS A 154 12.00 5.55 -11.16
C LYS A 154 12.17 6.80 -10.34
N ASN A 155 12.30 6.63 -9.03
CA ASN A 155 12.50 7.74 -8.12
C ASN A 155 13.36 7.29 -6.94
N HIS A 156 14.19 8.19 -6.44
CA HIS A 156 15.03 7.96 -5.27
C HIS A 156 15.04 9.19 -4.37
N ALA A 157 15.00 8.94 -3.06
CA ALA A 157 15.23 9.94 -2.04
C ALA A 157 16.15 9.39 -0.95
N LYS A 158 17.08 10.23 -0.49
CA LYS A 158 17.81 9.95 0.75
C LYS A 158 16.89 10.16 1.95
N VAL A 159 17.01 9.29 2.94
CA VAL A 159 16.23 9.35 4.19
C VAL A 159 17.15 9.74 5.34
N SER A 160 16.78 10.78 6.07
CA SER A 160 17.50 11.23 7.26
C SER A 160 16.52 11.70 8.34
N GLY A 161 16.50 11.02 9.49
CA GLY A 161 15.55 11.33 10.56
C GLY A 161 14.08 11.26 10.11
N GLY A 162 13.77 10.40 9.13
CA GLY A 162 12.46 10.31 8.49
C GLY A 162 12.12 11.39 7.46
N HIS A 163 13.02 12.34 7.19
CA HIS A 163 12.87 13.32 6.11
C HIS A 163 13.34 12.75 4.77
N LEU A 164 12.58 13.02 3.72
CA LEU A 164 12.87 12.58 2.35
C LEU A 164 13.57 13.70 1.57
N HIS A 165 14.79 13.42 1.12
CA HIS A 165 15.59 14.31 0.29
C HIS A 165 15.66 13.72 -1.12
N TYR A 166 14.67 14.06 -1.94
CA TYR A 166 14.59 13.61 -3.33
C TYR A 166 15.76 14.15 -4.16
N ASP A 167 16.25 13.31 -5.05
CA ASP A 167 17.23 13.75 -6.04
C ASP A 167 16.58 14.74 -7.01
N ARG A 168 17.33 15.79 -7.40
CA ARG A 168 16.81 16.97 -8.13
C ARG A 168 16.14 16.66 -9.48
N ARG A 169 16.20 15.42 -9.99
CA ARG A 169 15.70 15.04 -11.31
C ARG A 169 14.22 14.61 -11.31
N ASP A 170 13.64 14.28 -10.15
CA ASP A 170 12.48 13.37 -10.09
C ASP A 170 11.25 13.97 -9.39
N ARG A 171 10.88 15.22 -9.73
CA ARG A 171 9.61 15.84 -9.30
C ARG A 171 8.41 15.49 -10.19
N ALA A 172 8.43 14.36 -10.86
CA ALA A 172 7.20 13.83 -11.45
C ALA A 172 6.45 13.07 -10.34
N LEU A 173 5.46 13.75 -9.75
CA LEU A 173 4.43 13.14 -8.90
C LEU A 173 3.52 12.24 -9.74
#